data_AF-A0A375CQS6-F1
#
_entry.id   AF-A0A375CQS6-F1
#
_cell.length_a   1.000
_cell.length_b   1.000
_cell.length_c   1.000
_cell.angle_alpha   90.00
_cell.angle_beta   90.00
_cell.angle_gamma   90.00
#
_symmetry.space_group_name_H-M   'P 1'
#
loop_
_entity.id
_entity.type
_entity.pdbx_description
1 polymer ?
#
loop_
_entity_poly.entity_id
_entity_poly.type
_entity_poly.pdbx_seq_one_letter_code
_entity_poly.pdbx_strand_id
1 'polypeptide(L)'
;MIPALLGNAIQRKRIALGLTQQQLADMAGLSRQSLNGIEHGSVNATLQTLGRLMDVLGLAVDIQDPEESRRMRGAPTRALWMAAKGANVSYTGELTPTELERALATGEVPSEYRPQVAQVLDEAPLQLVTKVVAEVAAKQHRNPADIWKNLRRLAQSLMVSRGGLWA
;
A
#
# COMPACT_ATOMS: atom_id res chain seq x y z
N MET A 1 1.30 4.15 8.05
CA MET A 1 2.04 5.27 8.68
C MET A 1 2.66 4.75 9.96
N ILE A 2 3.93 5.02 10.25
CA ILE A 2 4.57 4.57 11.49
C ILE A 2 4.33 5.66 12.55
N PRO A 3 3.51 5.42 13.61
CA PRO A 3 3.14 6.46 14.58
C PRO A 3 4.34 7.15 15.24
N ALA A 4 5.42 6.40 15.48
CA ALA A 4 6.66 6.92 16.05
C ALA A 4 7.35 7.98 15.18
N LEU A 5 7.28 7.89 13.85
CA LEU A 5 7.89 8.90 12.97
C LEU A 5 7.18 10.25 13.10
N LEU A 6 5.87 10.23 13.24
CA LEU A 6 5.05 11.44 13.39
C LEU A 6 5.24 12.08 14.77
N GLY A 7 5.20 11.27 15.84
CA GLY A 7 5.48 11.73 17.20
C GLY A 7 6.84 12.45 17.32
N ASN A 8 7.88 11.86 16.73
CA ASN A 8 9.21 12.47 16.67
C ASN A 8 9.23 13.80 15.89
N ALA A 9 8.49 13.90 14.77
CA ALA A 9 8.43 15.14 14.01
C ALA A 9 7.75 16.28 14.79
N ILE A 10 6.65 15.97 15.48
CA ILE A 10 5.92 16.89 16.37
C ILE A 10 6.85 17.36 17.50
N GLN A 11 7.51 16.42 18.19
CA GLN A 11 8.45 16.73 19.28
C GLN A 11 9.58 17.65 18.81
N ARG A 12 10.23 17.34 17.69
CA ARG A 12 11.32 18.16 17.13
C ARG A 12 10.85 19.57 16.82
N LYS A 13 9.70 19.72 16.16
CA LYS A 13 9.16 21.05 15.83
C LYS A 13 8.77 21.83 17.08
N ARG A 14 8.15 21.18 18.07
CA ARG A 14 7.82 21.78 19.37
C ARG A 14 9.06 22.36 20.06
N ILE A 15 10.14 21.56 20.16
CA ILE A 15 11.39 21.98 20.80
C ILE A 15 12.03 23.14 20.03
N ALA A 16 12.04 23.08 18.69
CA ALA A 16 12.58 24.16 17.85
C ALA A 16 11.83 25.50 18.02
N LEU A 17 10.55 25.45 18.40
CA LEU A 17 9.73 26.62 18.72
C LEU A 17 9.85 27.06 20.20
N GLY A 18 10.66 26.38 21.02
CA GLY A 18 10.85 26.70 22.43
C GLY A 18 9.65 26.36 23.33
N LEU A 19 8.73 25.52 22.85
CA LEU A 19 7.51 25.17 23.59
C LEU A 19 7.73 23.97 24.51
N THR A 20 7.21 24.06 25.74
CA THR A 20 7.05 22.89 26.61
C THR A 20 5.92 21.99 26.12
N GLN A 21 5.89 20.73 26.58
CA GLN A 21 4.75 19.84 26.29
C GLN A 21 3.43 20.42 26.81
N GLN A 22 3.43 21.08 27.98
CA GLN A 22 2.20 21.67 28.50
C GLN A 22 1.68 22.78 27.58
N GLN A 23 2.56 23.70 27.15
CA GLN A 23 2.17 24.81 26.27
C GLN A 23 1.58 24.33 24.95
N LEU A 24 2.23 23.37 24.27
CA LEU A 24 1.68 22.83 23.02
C LEU A 24 0.35 22.10 23.26
N ALA A 25 0.23 21.36 24.37
CA ALA A 25 -1.00 20.67 24.71
C ALA A 25 -2.15 21.66 24.92
N ASP A 26 -1.92 22.75 25.66
CA ASP A 26 -2.91 23.80 25.90
C ASP A 26 -3.34 24.46 24.59
N MET A 27 -2.39 24.83 23.73
CA MET A 27 -2.65 25.44 22.42
C MET A 27 -3.44 24.52 21.48
N ALA A 28 -3.19 23.21 21.55
CA ALA A 28 -3.86 22.20 20.74
C ALA A 28 -5.18 21.69 21.37
N GLY A 29 -5.53 22.11 22.59
CA GLY A 29 -6.69 21.61 23.34
C GLY A 29 -6.55 20.12 23.71
N LEU A 30 -5.38 19.72 24.20
CA LEU A 30 -5.02 18.37 24.62
C LEU A 30 -4.55 18.37 26.08
N SER A 31 -4.57 17.21 26.73
CA SER A 31 -3.84 17.04 27.98
C SER A 31 -2.34 16.88 27.70
N ARG A 32 -1.48 17.32 28.63
CA ARG A 32 -0.04 17.08 28.57
C ARG A 32 0.29 15.58 28.49
N GLN A 33 -0.47 14.73 29.18
CA GLN A 33 -0.31 13.28 29.11
C GLN A 33 -0.59 12.75 27.68
N SER A 34 -1.66 13.23 27.04
CA SER A 34 -1.98 12.88 25.66
C SER A 34 -0.87 13.31 24.71
N LEU A 35 -0.37 14.54 24.82
CA LEU A 35 0.76 14.99 23.99
C LEU A 35 2.01 14.14 24.22
N ASN A 36 2.34 13.84 25.48
CA ASN A 36 3.49 13.00 25.80
C ASN A 36 3.36 11.61 25.16
N GLY A 37 2.19 10.99 25.23
CA GLY A 37 1.94 9.69 24.60
C GLY A 37 2.03 9.73 23.06
N ILE A 38 1.60 10.84 22.46
CA ILE A 38 1.72 11.06 21.00
C ILE A 38 3.19 11.18 20.59
N GLU A 39 3.98 11.99 21.30
CA GLU A 39 5.41 12.19 20.99
C GLU A 39 6.22 10.90 21.09
N HIS A 40 5.85 9.98 21.99
CA HIS A 40 6.53 8.69 22.16
C HIS A 40 5.85 7.54 21.39
N GLY A 41 4.82 7.81 20.59
CA GLY A 41 4.10 6.81 19.81
C GLY A 41 3.34 5.76 20.64
N SER A 42 3.09 6.03 21.92
CA SER A 42 2.35 5.14 22.83
C SER A 42 0.83 5.36 22.79
N VAL A 43 0.37 6.41 22.11
CA VAL A 43 -1.06 6.72 21.90
C VAL A 43 -1.36 6.85 20.41
N ASN A 44 -2.41 6.16 19.96
CA ASN A 44 -2.97 6.34 18.62
C ASN A 44 -3.82 7.62 18.56
N ALA A 45 -3.21 8.74 18.16
CA ALA A 45 -3.93 9.98 17.91
C ALA A 45 -4.89 9.87 16.73
N THR A 46 -6.05 10.52 16.85
CA THR A 46 -6.96 10.71 15.73
C THR A 46 -6.37 11.70 14.72
N LEU A 47 -6.80 11.62 13.46
CA LEU A 47 -6.39 12.58 12.43
C LEU A 47 -6.75 14.02 12.82
N GLN A 48 -7.89 14.23 13.48
CA GLN A 48 -8.31 15.54 13.99
C GLN A 48 -7.36 16.08 15.06
N THR A 49 -6.91 15.23 15.98
CA THR A 49 -5.93 15.61 17.00
C THR A 49 -4.58 15.94 16.39
N LEU A 50 -4.15 15.16 15.39
CA LEU A 50 -2.94 15.48 14.62
C LEU A 50 -3.09 16.80 13.85
N GLY A 51 -4.25 17.06 13.25
CA GLY A 51 -4.58 18.31 12.58
C GLY A 51 -4.37 19.53 13.48
N ARG A 52 -4.98 19.53 14.68
CA ARG A 52 -4.80 20.60 15.67
C ARG A 52 -3.34 20.83 16.06
N LEU A 53 -2.57 19.75 16.26
CA LEU A 53 -1.15 19.85 16.55
C LEU A 53 -0.35 20.45 15.40
N MET A 54 -0.67 20.04 14.17
CA MET A 54 -0.02 20.54 12.96
C MET A 54 -0.33 22.02 12.71
N ASP A 55 -1.56 22.46 12.93
CA ASP A 55 -1.97 23.86 12.80
C ASP A 55 -1.17 24.76 13.76
N VAL A 56 -1.06 24.36 15.04
CA VAL A 56 -0.27 25.10 16.04
C VAL A 56 1.22 25.12 15.69
N LEU A 57 1.75 24.02 15.15
CA LEU A 57 3.17 23.87 14.83
C LEU A 57 3.55 24.41 13.44
N GLY A 58 2.58 24.82 12.61
CA GLY A 58 2.81 25.20 11.22
C GLY A 58 3.37 24.05 10.37
N LEU A 59 2.87 22.84 10.59
CA LEU A 59 3.22 21.64 9.81
C LEU A 59 2.08 21.28 8.86
N ALA A 60 2.40 20.59 7.78
CA ALA A 60 1.42 20.02 6.85
C ALA A 60 1.69 18.53 6.67
N VAL A 61 0.62 17.75 6.49
CA VAL A 61 0.69 16.37 6.00
C VAL A 61 0.44 16.39 4.51
N ASP A 62 1.37 15.80 3.79
CA ASP A 62 1.29 15.63 2.35
C ASP A 62 0.99 14.17 2.00
N ILE A 63 0.05 13.96 1.09
CA ILE A 63 -0.37 12.64 0.64
C ILE A 63 0.21 12.43 -0.75
N GLN A 64 1.19 11.52 -0.82
CA GLN A 64 1.91 11.24 -2.05
C GLN A 64 1.51 9.87 -2.61
N ASP A 65 1.31 9.78 -3.92
CA ASP A 65 1.28 8.50 -4.63
C ASP A 65 2.73 8.10 -4.95
N PRO A 66 3.26 7.05 -4.30
CA PRO A 66 4.63 6.60 -4.54
C PRO A 66 4.84 6.08 -5.98
N GLU A 67 3.79 5.58 -6.62
CA GLU A 67 3.86 5.06 -7.99
C GLU A 67 3.90 6.21 -9.01
N GLU A 68 3.08 7.25 -8.82
CA GLU A 68 3.17 8.48 -9.62
C GLU A 68 4.55 9.11 -9.51
N SER A 69 5.06 9.25 -8.28
CA SER A 69 6.41 9.75 -8.01
C SER A 69 7.50 8.95 -8.73
N ARG A 70 7.35 7.61 -8.79
CA ARG A 70 8.28 6.73 -9.49
C ARG A 70 8.20 6.88 -11.01
N ARG A 71 6.98 7.00 -11.55
CA ARG A 71 6.75 7.26 -12.99
C ARG A 71 7.40 8.56 -13.43
N MET A 72 7.24 9.63 -12.66
CA MET A 72 7.87 10.94 -12.94
C MET A 72 9.40 10.85 -12.96
N ARG A 73 10.01 9.97 -12.14
CA ARG A 73 11.46 9.71 -12.14
C ARG A 73 11.93 8.69 -13.19
N GLY A 74 11.04 8.19 -14.05
CA GLY A 74 11.38 7.19 -15.07
C GLY A 74 11.71 5.80 -14.53
N ALA A 75 11.33 5.47 -13.29
CA ALA A 75 11.59 4.18 -12.65
C ALA A 75 10.29 3.39 -12.47
N PRO A 76 9.78 2.68 -13.50
CA PRO A 76 8.49 2.01 -13.42
C PRO A 76 8.48 0.88 -12.38
N THR A 77 7.32 0.69 -11.77
CA THR A 77 7.05 -0.42 -10.85
C THR A 77 7.27 -1.74 -11.57
N ARG A 78 7.99 -2.66 -10.93
CA ARG A 78 8.20 -4.04 -11.41
C ARG A 78 7.25 -5.00 -10.71
N ALA A 79 5.98 -4.64 -10.57
CA ALA A 79 5.02 -5.40 -9.76
C ALA A 79 4.73 -6.78 -10.39
N LEU A 80 4.52 -6.82 -11.70
CA LEU A 80 4.37 -8.08 -12.45
C LEU A 80 5.59 -9.00 -12.27
N TRP A 81 6.80 -8.44 -12.35
CA TRP A 81 8.03 -9.20 -12.15
C TRP A 81 8.16 -9.71 -10.72
N MET A 82 7.87 -8.88 -9.71
CA MET A 82 7.91 -9.30 -8.31
C MET A 82 6.91 -10.43 -8.03
N ALA A 83 5.69 -10.33 -8.55
CA ALA A 83 4.65 -11.34 -8.38
C ALA A 83 5.03 -12.66 -9.08
N ALA A 84 5.43 -12.59 -10.35
CA ALA A 84 5.86 -13.76 -11.10
C ALA A 84 7.08 -14.46 -10.44
N LYS A 85 8.07 -13.69 -9.99
CA LYS A 85 9.26 -14.26 -9.34
C LYS A 85 8.93 -14.96 -8.02
N GLY A 86 8.00 -14.41 -7.23
CA GLY A 86 7.54 -15.03 -5.98
C GLY A 86 6.76 -16.33 -6.19
N ALA A 87 6.06 -16.47 -7.32
CA ALA A 87 5.28 -17.67 -7.64
C ALA A 87 6.10 -18.84 -8.19
N ASN A 88 7.31 -18.57 -8.71
CA ASN A 88 8.19 -19.59 -9.29
C ASN A 88 9.06 -20.34 -8.25
N VAL A 89 8.71 -20.29 -6.96
CA VAL A 89 9.50 -20.93 -5.89
C VAL A 89 9.15 -22.42 -5.74
N SER A 90 7.90 -22.81 -6.01
CA SER A 90 7.38 -24.13 -5.64
C SER A 90 7.03 -25.04 -6.81
N TYR A 91 6.85 -24.51 -8.02
CA TYR A 91 6.31 -25.27 -9.16
C TYR A 91 7.30 -25.34 -10.33
N THR A 92 7.18 -26.41 -11.13
CA THR A 92 7.91 -26.57 -12.39
C THR A 92 7.30 -25.70 -13.48
N GLY A 93 8.16 -25.11 -14.32
CA GLY A 93 7.77 -24.09 -15.29
C GLY A 93 7.98 -22.68 -14.74
N GLU A 94 8.50 -21.79 -15.58
CA GLU A 94 8.78 -20.40 -15.22
C GLU A 94 7.61 -19.53 -15.68
N LEU A 95 6.72 -19.14 -14.75
CA LEU A 95 5.74 -18.09 -15.02
C LEU A 95 6.49 -16.77 -15.24
N THR A 96 6.41 -16.23 -16.44
CA THR A 96 7.03 -14.95 -16.80
C THR A 96 6.11 -13.77 -16.44
N PRO A 97 6.64 -12.55 -16.31
CA PRO A 97 5.82 -11.35 -16.09
C PRO A 97 4.81 -11.13 -17.22
N THR A 98 5.16 -11.48 -18.45
CA THR A 98 4.30 -11.35 -19.64
C THR A 98 3.15 -12.34 -19.63
N GLU A 99 3.37 -13.57 -19.16
CA GLU A 99 2.31 -14.57 -19.01
C GLU A 99 1.34 -14.20 -17.90
N LEU A 100 1.85 -13.71 -16.76
CA LEU A 100 1.01 -13.20 -15.68
C LEU A 100 0.19 -11.97 -16.15
N GLU A 101 0.82 -11.09 -16.93
CA GLU A 101 0.15 -9.95 -17.54
C GLU A 101 -0.99 -10.40 -18.46
N ARG A 102 -0.71 -11.34 -19.39
CA ARG A 102 -1.72 -11.90 -20.29
C ARG A 102 -2.85 -12.53 -19.49
N ALA A 103 -2.54 -13.32 -18.47
CA ALA A 103 -3.54 -14.00 -17.66
C ALA A 103 -4.51 -13.02 -16.99
N LEU A 104 -4.00 -11.94 -16.39
CA LEU A 104 -4.82 -10.90 -15.78
C LEU A 104 -5.55 -10.03 -16.82
N ALA A 105 -4.96 -9.82 -18.00
CA ALA A 105 -5.56 -9.08 -19.09
C ALA A 105 -6.73 -9.83 -19.75
N THR A 106 -6.67 -11.16 -19.85
CA THR A 106 -7.72 -11.97 -20.50
C THR A 106 -8.68 -12.60 -19.49
N GLY A 107 -8.22 -12.87 -18.27
CA GLY A 107 -8.91 -13.70 -17.31
C GLY A 107 -8.75 -15.20 -17.58
N GLU A 108 -7.76 -15.60 -18.37
CA GLU A 108 -7.48 -16.98 -18.77
C GLU A 108 -6.00 -17.32 -18.56
N VAL A 109 -5.72 -18.51 -18.03
CA VAL A 109 -4.34 -18.97 -17.79
C VAL A 109 -4.16 -20.38 -18.39
N PRO A 110 -3.05 -20.64 -19.12
CA PRO A 110 -2.70 -21.99 -19.58
C PRO A 110 -2.60 -22.98 -18.40
N SER A 111 -2.91 -24.25 -18.64
CA SER A 111 -2.93 -25.26 -17.58
C SER A 111 -1.61 -25.41 -16.85
N GLU A 112 -0.46 -25.25 -17.54
CA GLU A 112 0.86 -25.35 -16.93
C GLU A 112 1.18 -24.26 -15.89
N TYR A 113 0.50 -23.10 -15.96
CA TYR A 113 0.75 -21.94 -15.09
C TYR A 113 -0.34 -21.73 -14.03
N ARG A 114 -1.38 -22.57 -14.01
CA ARG A 114 -2.47 -22.49 -13.03
C ARG A 114 -1.97 -22.47 -11.58
N PRO A 115 -1.02 -23.34 -11.17
CA PRO A 115 -0.55 -23.34 -9.78
C PRO A 115 0.16 -22.03 -9.40
N GLN A 116 1.02 -21.51 -10.28
CA GLN A 116 1.75 -20.26 -10.04
C GLN A 116 0.80 -19.06 -9.99
N VAL A 117 -0.16 -18.97 -10.90
CA VAL A 117 -1.17 -17.87 -10.88
C VAL A 117 -2.05 -17.98 -9.64
N ALA A 118 -2.46 -19.19 -9.24
CA ALA A 118 -3.19 -19.40 -7.99
C ALA A 118 -2.39 -18.92 -6.78
N GLN A 119 -1.09 -19.25 -6.72
CA GLN A 119 -0.20 -18.80 -5.66
C GLN A 119 -0.07 -17.27 -5.59
N VAL A 120 0.03 -16.59 -6.74
CA VAL A 120 0.02 -15.11 -6.76
C VAL A 120 -1.26 -14.56 -6.14
N LEU A 121 -2.43 -15.12 -6.50
CA LEU A 121 -3.71 -14.60 -6.04
C LEU A 121 -4.00 -14.91 -4.57
N ASP A 122 -3.50 -16.04 -4.06
CA ASP A 122 -3.73 -16.46 -2.68
C ASP A 122 -2.71 -15.86 -1.70
N GLU A 123 -1.42 -15.91 -2.05
CA GLU A 123 -0.32 -15.65 -1.10
C GLU A 123 0.32 -14.27 -1.26
N ALA A 124 0.37 -13.72 -2.48
CA ALA A 124 1.10 -12.46 -2.71
C ALA A 124 0.48 -11.32 -1.87
N PRO A 125 1.26 -10.41 -1.25
CA PRO A 125 0.70 -9.31 -0.47
C PRO A 125 -0.36 -8.51 -1.24
N LEU A 126 -1.49 -8.13 -0.62
CA LEU A 126 -2.58 -7.43 -1.34
C LEU A 126 -2.11 -6.14 -2.01
N GLN A 127 -1.20 -5.42 -1.38
CA GLN A 127 -0.58 -4.22 -1.95
C GLN A 127 0.23 -4.52 -3.23
N LEU A 128 0.77 -5.73 -3.37
CA LEU A 128 1.42 -6.16 -4.61
C LEU A 128 0.38 -6.48 -5.67
N VAL A 129 -0.71 -7.16 -5.31
CA VAL A 129 -1.82 -7.47 -6.23
C VAL A 129 -2.44 -6.19 -6.81
N THR A 130 -2.71 -5.18 -5.97
CA THR A 130 -3.25 -3.89 -6.45
C THR A 130 -2.30 -3.20 -7.42
N LYS A 131 -0.98 -3.28 -7.18
CA LYS A 131 0.04 -2.73 -8.09
C LYS A 131 0.15 -3.50 -9.40
N VAL A 132 0.06 -4.83 -9.35
CA VAL A 132 0.02 -5.69 -10.55
C VAL A 132 -1.19 -5.30 -11.40
N VAL A 133 -2.36 -5.15 -10.81
CA VAL A 133 -3.58 -4.73 -11.54
C VAL A 133 -3.38 -3.35 -12.19
N ALA A 134 -2.82 -2.39 -11.46
CA ALA A 134 -2.53 -1.06 -12.01
C ALA A 134 -1.50 -1.10 -13.15
N GLU A 135 -0.47 -1.94 -13.03
CA GLU A 135 0.56 -2.13 -14.07
C GLU A 135 -0.03 -2.76 -15.34
N VAL A 136 -0.82 -3.83 -15.21
CA VAL A 136 -1.50 -4.50 -16.34
C VAL A 136 -2.46 -3.53 -17.03
N ALA A 137 -3.27 -2.80 -16.26
CA ALA A 137 -4.21 -1.82 -16.81
C ALA A 137 -3.49 -0.72 -17.61
N ALA A 138 -2.37 -0.21 -17.10
CA ALA A 138 -1.56 0.80 -17.78
C ALA A 138 -0.94 0.27 -19.08
N LYS A 139 -0.34 -0.94 -19.06
CA LYS A 139 0.29 -1.56 -20.24
C LYS A 139 -0.73 -1.93 -21.33
N GLN A 140 -1.91 -2.38 -20.93
CA GLN A 140 -2.96 -2.80 -21.85
C GLN A 140 -3.88 -1.64 -22.28
N HIS A 141 -3.66 -0.42 -21.77
CA HIS A 141 -4.51 0.75 -21.99
C HIS A 141 -5.99 0.50 -21.65
N ARG A 142 -6.24 -0.18 -20.53
CA ARG A 142 -7.58 -0.57 -20.06
C ARG A 142 -7.92 0.02 -18.71
N ASN A 143 -9.21 0.05 -18.39
CA ASN A 143 -9.65 0.45 -17.06
C ASN A 143 -9.24 -0.62 -16.02
N PRO A 144 -8.61 -0.25 -14.88
CA PRO A 144 -8.28 -1.18 -13.81
C PRO A 144 -9.46 -2.03 -13.32
N ALA A 145 -10.69 -1.49 -13.39
CA ALA A 145 -11.90 -2.23 -13.03
C ALA A 145 -12.10 -3.50 -13.86
N ASP A 146 -11.71 -3.49 -15.14
CA ASP A 146 -11.85 -4.66 -16.01
C ASP A 146 -10.78 -5.72 -15.71
N ILE A 147 -9.58 -5.29 -15.34
CA ILE A 147 -8.53 -6.20 -14.86
C ILE A 147 -8.95 -6.85 -13.54
N TRP A 148 -9.60 -6.11 -12.64
CA TRP A 148 -10.18 -6.69 -11.42
C TRP A 148 -11.27 -7.73 -11.71
N LYS A 149 -12.14 -7.50 -12.71
CA LYS A 149 -13.15 -8.49 -13.13
C LYS A 149 -12.48 -9.79 -13.60
N ASN A 150 -11.44 -9.68 -14.42
CA ASN A 150 -10.68 -10.82 -14.91
C ASN A 150 -9.94 -11.55 -13.79
N LEU A 151 -9.35 -10.81 -12.84
CA LEU A 151 -8.71 -11.38 -11.67
C LEU A 151 -9.70 -12.21 -10.83
N ARG A 152 -10.93 -11.70 -10.59
CA ARG A 152 -11.98 -12.47 -9.89
C ARG A 152 -12.37 -13.73 -10.67
N ARG A 153 -12.52 -13.64 -11.99
CA ARG A 153 -12.81 -14.81 -12.85
C ARG A 153 -11.71 -15.87 -12.74
N LEU A 154 -10.43 -15.46 -12.74
CA LEU A 154 -9.30 -16.36 -12.53
C LEU A 154 -9.33 -16.98 -11.14
N ALA A 155 -9.55 -16.19 -10.09
CA ALA A 155 -9.61 -16.71 -8.73
C ALA A 155 -10.73 -17.76 -8.59
N GLN A 156 -11.91 -17.51 -9.17
CA GLN A 156 -13.02 -18.47 -9.19
C GLN A 156 -12.67 -19.73 -9.98
N SER A 157 -12.08 -19.61 -11.18
CA SER A 157 -11.72 -20.76 -12.01
C SER A 157 -10.59 -21.61 -11.43
N LEU A 158 -9.73 -21.00 -10.61
CA LEU A 158 -8.65 -21.65 -9.88
C LEU A 158 -9.05 -22.09 -8.46
N MET A 159 -10.31 -21.85 -8.06
CA MET A 159 -10.84 -22.15 -6.71
C MET A 159 -10.05 -21.48 -5.57
N VAL A 160 -9.45 -20.31 -5.84
CA VAL A 160 -8.70 -19.52 -4.85
C VAL A 160 -9.65 -18.60 -4.10
N SER A 161 -9.71 -18.80 -2.78
CA SER A 161 -10.53 -18.00 -1.86
C SER A 161 -9.59 -17.42 -0.81
N ARG A 162 -8.99 -16.26 -1.10
CA ARG A 162 -8.16 -15.52 -0.13
C ARG A 162 -9.06 -14.93 0.97
N GLY A 163 -9.53 -15.78 1.88
CA GLY A 163 -10.52 -15.42 2.89
C GLY A 163 -11.82 -14.85 2.31
N GLY A 164 -12.26 -15.34 1.14
CA GLY A 164 -13.46 -14.83 0.45
C GLY A 164 -13.29 -13.50 -0.29
N LEU A 165 -12.08 -12.91 -0.33
CA LEU A 165 -11.84 -11.61 -0.98
C LEU A 165 -12.16 -11.60 -2.50
N TRP A 166 -12.05 -12.76 -3.14
CA TRP A 166 -12.25 -12.92 -4.57
C TRP A 166 -13.66 -13.38 -4.95
N ALA A 167 -14.53 -13.61 -3.97
CA ALA A 167 -15.92 -14.00 -4.16
C ALA A 167 -16.74 -12.88 -4.82
#